data_AF-A0A1H2MGC4-F1
#
_entry.id   AF-A0A1H2MGC4-F1
#
_cell.length_a   1.000
_cell.length_b   1.000
_cell.length_c   1.000
_cell.angle_alpha   90.00
_cell.angle_beta   90.00
_cell.angle_gamma   90.00
#
_symmetry.space_group_name_H-M   'P 1'
#
loop_
_entity.id
_entity.type
_entity.pdbx_description
1 polymer ?
#
loop_
_entity_poly.entity_id
_entity_poly.type
_entity_poly.pdbx_seq_one_letter_code
_entity_poly.pdbx_strand_id
1 'polypeptide(L)'
;MSRRSRVVGISALVIGLSLSGTALVNAATPSTTITACSNTKSGVVRVVSAKTKCSSKEKRLTWNTQGPAGQDGAPGLDGKDGAPGLPGKDGAPGPAGPPGPAGGEVADPNPYGLTYRLALGSAGPVEVIGFTQEISASVNLGGTTSAAGKPSVGDVKVTLPMASSVLTQLSSISRGTSVPTARLEMCRPGELVPQERPDGPTDTRTGHCTLQLDLTDVYLGRVAVEPGPAGAVATLHLVPRTEKVTSSPDTSRAVSVAYDVTKATSSPSGTAVAASTDDTRYTTTLNSSTTSRGVLSTESWSQGVSADTSYRSGTGAAVGRPSFDAIAARTRTGPGSVALLSRILSGTPLTGVEIDGCETDVCTQKVTLGKTYVGKVVIGAPSLLDETELVYESIRWDRNDGGPRDARQTYSWDVRAGSGG
;
A
#
# COMPACT_ATOMS: atom_id res chain seq x y z
N MET A 1 -30.04 62.13 -58.19
CA MET A 1 -29.30 61.19 -59.07
C MET A 1 -29.27 59.82 -58.37
N SER A 2 -30.33 59.04 -58.55
CA SER A 2 -30.39 57.77 -59.31
C SER A 2 -29.74 56.57 -58.60
N ARG A 3 -30.50 55.79 -57.82
CA ARG A 3 -31.17 54.52 -58.20
C ARG A 3 -30.20 53.37 -58.55
N ARG A 4 -30.18 52.29 -57.74
CA ARG A 4 -30.74 50.96 -58.08
C ARG A 4 -30.36 49.86 -57.09
N SER A 5 -31.39 49.18 -56.58
CA SER A 5 -31.41 47.86 -55.98
C SER A 5 -31.04 46.76 -56.99
N ARG A 6 -30.48 45.63 -56.53
CA ARG A 6 -30.67 44.31 -57.15
C ARG A 6 -30.78 43.20 -56.10
N VAL A 7 -31.97 42.64 -56.03
CA VAL A 7 -32.30 41.30 -55.54
C VAL A 7 -32.12 40.32 -56.70
N VAL A 8 -31.43 39.20 -56.49
CA VAL A 8 -31.52 37.91 -57.21
C VAL A 8 -31.07 36.88 -56.15
N GLY A 9 -31.71 35.74 -55.86
CA GLY A 9 -32.64 34.90 -56.60
C GLY A 9 -32.19 33.45 -56.38
N ILE A 10 -33.10 32.63 -55.89
CA ILE A 10 -32.96 31.28 -55.31
C ILE A 10 -32.42 30.24 -56.32
N SER A 11 -31.66 29.25 -55.84
CA SER A 11 -31.64 27.88 -56.39
C SER A 11 -31.29 26.87 -55.31
N ALA A 12 -32.26 26.03 -54.99
CA ALA A 12 -32.15 24.89 -54.09
C ALA A 12 -31.42 23.72 -54.77
N LEU A 13 -30.53 23.05 -54.04
CA LEU A 13 -30.21 21.65 -54.30
C LEU A 13 -30.00 20.94 -52.95
N VAL A 14 -31.05 20.22 -52.53
CA VAL A 14 -30.99 19.21 -51.48
C VAL A 14 -30.65 17.89 -52.16
N ILE A 15 -29.47 17.33 -51.86
CA ILE A 15 -29.23 15.89 -51.92
C ILE A 15 -28.43 15.54 -50.67
N GLY A 16 -29.06 14.81 -49.77
CA GLY A 16 -28.42 14.25 -48.59
C GLY A 16 -27.43 13.16 -48.98
N LEU A 17 -26.29 13.13 -48.29
CA LEU A 17 -25.53 11.91 -48.09
C LEU A 17 -24.93 11.94 -46.68
N SER A 18 -25.63 11.26 -45.78
CA SER A 18 -25.12 10.82 -44.49
C SER A 18 -23.93 9.89 -44.70
N LEU A 19 -22.72 10.34 -44.34
CA LEU A 19 -21.63 9.44 -44.01
C LEU A 19 -21.38 9.52 -42.50
N SER A 20 -22.01 8.59 -41.79
CA SER A 20 -21.58 8.13 -40.48
C SER A 20 -20.11 7.70 -40.59
N GLY A 21 -19.19 8.49 -40.04
CA GLY A 21 -17.80 8.10 -39.87
C GLY A 21 -17.73 7.00 -38.81
N THR A 22 -17.74 5.75 -39.24
CA THR A 22 -17.37 4.62 -38.39
C THR A 22 -15.89 4.76 -38.04
N ALA A 23 -15.58 5.12 -36.80
CA ALA A 23 -14.25 4.92 -36.27
C ALA A 23 -14.01 3.39 -36.21
N LEU A 24 -13.30 2.86 -37.19
CA LEU A 24 -12.67 1.55 -37.07
C LEU A 24 -11.59 1.68 -35.99
N VAL A 25 -11.94 1.30 -34.75
CA VAL A 25 -10.95 0.93 -33.75
C VAL A 25 -10.26 -0.32 -34.27
N ASN A 26 -9.08 -0.14 -34.88
CA ASN A 26 -8.15 -1.24 -35.03
C ASN A 26 -7.72 -1.63 -33.61
N ALA A 27 -8.31 -2.71 -33.09
CA ALA A 27 -7.73 -3.44 -31.98
C ALA A 27 -6.31 -3.82 -32.39
N ALA A 28 -5.31 -3.12 -31.84
CA ALA A 28 -3.93 -3.49 -32.01
C ALA A 28 -3.79 -4.89 -31.43
N THR A 29 -3.55 -5.87 -32.29
CA THR A 29 -3.19 -7.22 -31.88
C THR A 29 -2.00 -7.09 -30.93
N PRO A 30 -2.05 -7.64 -29.71
CA PRO A 30 -0.91 -7.60 -28.80
C PRO A 30 0.24 -8.31 -29.50
N SER A 31 1.23 -7.52 -29.94
CA SER A 31 2.42 -8.06 -30.58
C SER A 31 3.25 -8.74 -29.50
N THR A 32 3.43 -10.04 -29.63
CA THR A 32 4.26 -10.85 -28.72
C THR A 32 5.75 -10.58 -28.88
N THR A 33 6.14 -9.77 -29.89
CA THR A 33 7.52 -9.42 -30.22
C THR A 33 7.70 -7.90 -30.27
N ILE A 34 8.50 -7.37 -29.36
CA ILE A 34 8.91 -5.97 -29.32
C ILE A 34 10.06 -5.78 -30.32
N THR A 35 9.93 -4.79 -31.20
CA THR A 35 10.99 -4.36 -32.11
C THR A 35 11.57 -3.04 -31.63
N ALA A 36 12.89 -2.91 -31.59
CA ALA A 36 13.57 -1.66 -31.26
C ALA A 36 14.77 -1.40 -32.17
N CYS A 37 15.22 -0.15 -32.19
CA CYS A 37 16.47 0.27 -32.80
C CYS A 37 17.40 0.79 -31.69
N SER A 38 18.64 0.32 -31.67
CA SER A 38 19.66 0.72 -30.69
C SER A 38 20.79 1.47 -31.39
N ASN A 39 21.12 2.66 -30.90
CA ASN A 39 22.23 3.44 -31.42
C ASN A 39 23.57 2.76 -31.10
N THR A 40 24.38 2.53 -32.12
CA THR A 40 25.65 1.78 -32.01
C THR A 40 26.76 2.52 -31.25
N LYS A 41 26.63 3.84 -31.03
CA LYS A 41 27.63 4.65 -30.30
C LYS A 41 27.16 5.06 -28.91
N SER A 42 25.89 5.47 -28.77
CA SER A 42 25.35 5.96 -27.49
C SER A 42 24.63 4.88 -26.69
N GLY A 43 24.30 3.73 -27.28
CA GLY A 43 23.53 2.68 -26.64
C GLY A 43 22.03 2.99 -26.44
N VAL A 44 21.58 4.20 -26.80
CA VAL A 44 20.19 4.62 -26.64
C VAL A 44 19.28 3.73 -27.49
N VAL A 45 18.24 3.19 -26.86
CA VAL A 45 17.27 2.28 -27.48
C VAL A 45 15.94 3.00 -27.66
N ARG A 46 15.34 2.86 -28.85
CA ARG A 46 13.99 3.31 -29.15
C ARG A 46 13.14 2.17 -29.67
N VAL A 47 12.01 1.91 -29.00
CA VAL A 47 11.02 0.92 -29.43
C VAL A 47 10.25 1.46 -30.64
N VAL A 48 10.05 0.62 -31.64
CA VAL A 48 9.46 1.01 -32.94
C VAL A 48 8.43 -0.03 -33.39
N SER A 49 7.56 0.36 -34.32
CA SER A 49 6.69 -0.62 -34.98
C SER A 49 7.51 -1.60 -35.83
N ALA A 50 7.05 -2.84 -35.99
CA ALA A 50 7.76 -3.90 -36.73
C ALA A 50 8.23 -3.48 -38.14
N LYS A 51 7.45 -2.62 -38.81
CA LYS A 51 7.70 -2.12 -40.17
C LYS A 51 8.72 -0.96 -40.23
N THR A 52 9.06 -0.35 -39.11
CA THR A 52 10.01 0.77 -39.07
C THR A 52 11.43 0.27 -39.36
N LYS A 53 12.14 0.92 -40.29
CA LYS A 53 13.55 0.64 -40.57
C LYS A 53 14.43 1.40 -39.57
N CYS A 54 15.42 0.74 -39.00
CA CYS A 54 16.45 1.41 -38.21
C CYS A 54 17.32 2.27 -39.14
N SER A 55 17.82 3.39 -38.62
CA SER A 55 18.77 4.23 -39.36
C SER A 55 20.11 3.51 -39.53
N SER A 56 20.96 4.01 -40.43
CA SER A 56 22.27 3.42 -40.73
C SER A 56 23.25 3.39 -39.54
N LYS A 57 22.97 4.13 -38.45
CA LYS A 57 23.79 4.17 -37.23
C LYS A 57 23.20 3.33 -36.09
N GLU A 58 22.13 2.59 -36.37
CA GLU A 58 21.40 1.80 -35.39
C GLU A 58 21.40 0.31 -35.75
N LYS A 59 21.35 -0.53 -34.72
CA LYS A 59 21.14 -1.98 -34.84
C LYS A 59 19.70 -2.32 -34.47
N ARG A 60 19.06 -3.17 -35.28
CA ARG A 60 17.72 -3.71 -34.97
C ARG A 60 17.84 -4.72 -33.84
N LEU A 61 16.95 -4.59 -32.86
CA LEU A 61 16.76 -5.52 -31.75
C LEU A 61 15.32 -6.03 -31.79
N THR A 62 15.14 -7.31 -31.47
CA THR A 62 13.82 -7.94 -31.33
C THR A 62 13.83 -8.88 -30.15
N TRP A 63 12.83 -8.79 -29.27
CA TRP A 63 12.65 -9.71 -28.17
C TRP A 63 11.16 -9.92 -27.91
N ASN A 64 10.82 -11.03 -27.26
CA ASN A 64 9.43 -11.34 -26.95
C ASN A 64 9.03 -10.75 -25.59
N THR A 65 7.74 -10.51 -25.39
CA THR A 65 7.18 -10.06 -24.10
C THR A 65 7.19 -11.15 -23.03
N GLN A 66 7.42 -12.41 -23.42
CA GLN A 66 7.49 -13.57 -22.55
C GLN A 66 8.72 -14.42 -22.92
N GLY A 67 9.42 -14.95 -21.90
CA GLY A 67 10.52 -15.91 -22.10
C GLY A 67 10.01 -17.26 -22.64
N PRO A 68 10.86 -18.08 -23.27
CA PRO A 68 10.48 -19.44 -23.63
C PRO A 68 10.07 -20.22 -22.37
N ALA A 69 9.07 -21.10 -22.50
CA ALA A 69 8.78 -22.07 -21.45
C ALA A 69 10.04 -22.89 -21.14
N GLY A 70 10.29 -23.18 -19.86
CA GLY A 70 11.39 -24.07 -19.46
C GLY A 70 11.24 -25.42 -20.14
N GLN A 71 12.34 -26.03 -20.59
CA GLN A 71 12.29 -27.39 -21.13
C GLN A 71 11.89 -28.34 -20.00
N ASP A 72 10.97 -29.26 -20.31
CA ASP A 72 10.69 -30.39 -19.43
C ASP A 72 12.00 -31.14 -19.12
N GLY A 73 12.14 -31.60 -17.87
CA GLY A 73 13.29 -32.42 -17.49
C GLY A 73 13.37 -33.66 -18.37
N ALA A 74 14.57 -33.98 -18.87
CA ALA A 74 14.78 -35.20 -19.64
C ALA A 74 14.29 -36.41 -18.83
N PRO A 75 13.57 -37.37 -19.47
CA PRO A 75 13.29 -38.65 -18.85
C PRO A 75 14.58 -39.27 -18.31
N GLY A 76 14.51 -39.89 -17.12
CA GLY A 76 15.65 -40.63 -16.59
C GLY A 76 16.07 -41.72 -17.57
N LEU A 77 17.38 -41.94 -17.70
CA LEU A 77 17.92 -43.04 -18.51
C LEU A 77 17.40 -44.37 -17.97
N ASP A 78 16.89 -45.22 -18.87
CA ASP A 78 16.54 -46.59 -18.53
C ASP A 78 17.77 -47.32 -17.95
N GLY A 79 17.55 -48.09 -16.90
CA GLY A 79 18.58 -48.94 -16.31
C GLY A 79 19.07 -49.97 -17.33
N LYS A 80 20.38 -50.23 -17.35
CA LYS A 80 20.97 -51.30 -18.17
C LYS A 80 20.43 -52.64 -17.68
N ASP A 81 19.90 -53.48 -18.57
CA ASP A 81 19.42 -54.81 -18.22
C ASP A 81 20.52 -55.68 -17.59
N GLY A 82 20.21 -56.31 -16.46
CA GLY A 82 21.04 -57.35 -15.86
C GLY A 82 20.81 -58.70 -16.53
N ALA A 83 21.83 -59.57 -16.53
CA ALA A 83 21.70 -60.95 -17.04
C ALA A 83 20.55 -61.70 -16.32
N PRO A 84 19.79 -62.58 -17.01
CA PRO A 84 18.60 -63.20 -16.42
C PRO A 84 18.91 -64.02 -15.16
N GLY A 85 18.25 -63.66 -14.05
CA GLY A 85 18.18 -64.48 -12.84
C GLY A 85 16.95 -65.40 -12.87
N LEU A 86 17.05 -66.55 -12.19
CA LEU A 86 15.95 -67.53 -12.05
C LEU A 86 14.65 -66.86 -11.54
N PRO A 87 13.45 -67.30 -11.97
CA PRO A 87 12.20 -66.66 -11.58
C PRO A 87 12.02 -66.62 -10.06
N GLY A 88 11.99 -65.41 -9.51
CA GLY A 88 11.57 -65.14 -8.13
C GLY A 88 10.07 -64.86 -8.08
N LYS A 89 9.40 -65.41 -7.07
CA LYS A 89 8.00 -65.13 -6.71
C LYS A 89 7.71 -63.61 -6.67
N ASP A 90 6.65 -63.19 -7.36
CA ASP A 90 6.26 -61.78 -7.52
C ASP A 90 6.25 -61.02 -6.19
N GLY A 91 6.89 -59.86 -6.17
CA GLY A 91 6.85 -58.93 -5.04
C GLY A 91 5.51 -58.21 -4.97
N ALA A 92 5.02 -57.97 -3.75
CA ALA A 92 3.80 -57.17 -3.54
C ALA A 92 3.98 -55.76 -4.16
N PRO A 93 2.92 -55.17 -4.75
CA PRO A 93 2.95 -53.80 -5.28
C PRO A 93 3.48 -52.81 -4.23
N GLY A 94 4.34 -51.88 -4.66
CA GLY A 94 4.88 -50.84 -3.79
C GLY A 94 3.77 -49.93 -3.25
N PRO A 95 3.92 -49.35 -2.04
CA PRO A 95 2.93 -48.43 -1.48
C PRO A 95 2.77 -47.22 -2.39
N ALA A 96 1.53 -46.74 -2.53
CA ALA A 96 1.25 -45.49 -3.24
C ALA A 96 2.09 -44.35 -2.63
N GLY A 97 2.64 -43.49 -3.50
CA GLY A 97 3.38 -42.30 -3.05
C GLY A 97 2.52 -41.41 -2.16
N PRO A 98 3.11 -40.65 -1.22
CA PRO A 98 2.36 -39.75 -0.38
C PRO A 98 1.57 -38.76 -1.26
N PRO A 99 0.33 -38.41 -0.88
CA PRO A 99 -0.41 -37.34 -1.53
C PRO A 99 0.48 -36.09 -1.65
N GLY A 100 0.45 -35.43 -2.81
CA GLY A 100 1.11 -34.14 -2.97
C GLY A 100 0.64 -33.17 -1.87
N PRO A 101 1.48 -32.22 -1.43
CA PRO A 101 1.09 -31.25 -0.42
C PRO A 101 -0.23 -30.60 -0.83
N ALA A 102 -1.19 -30.55 0.10
CA ALA A 102 -2.45 -29.88 -0.12
C ALA A 102 -2.17 -28.47 -0.65
N GLY A 103 -2.85 -28.08 -1.74
CA GLY A 103 -2.76 -26.72 -2.26
C GLY A 103 -2.97 -25.75 -1.11
N GLY A 104 -2.01 -24.86 -0.90
CA GLY A 104 -2.04 -23.90 0.20
C GLY A 104 -3.41 -23.22 0.26
N GLU A 105 -3.98 -23.20 1.45
CA GLU A 105 -5.22 -22.52 1.76
C GLU A 105 -5.19 -21.13 1.12
N VAL A 106 -6.18 -20.82 0.27
CA VAL A 106 -6.32 -19.46 -0.26
C VAL A 106 -6.54 -18.58 0.96
N ALA A 107 -5.52 -17.81 1.34
CA ALA A 107 -5.59 -16.95 2.51
C ALA A 107 -6.84 -16.08 2.40
N ASP A 108 -7.69 -16.13 3.44
CA ASP A 108 -8.86 -15.28 3.52
C ASP A 108 -8.42 -13.82 3.32
N PRO A 109 -8.93 -13.10 2.31
CA PRO A 109 -8.57 -11.71 2.10
C PRO A 109 -9.04 -10.80 3.24
N ASN A 110 -9.92 -11.26 4.14
CA ASN A 110 -10.42 -10.52 5.30
C ASN A 110 -10.38 -11.38 6.59
N PRO A 111 -9.18 -11.76 7.08
CA PRO A 111 -9.02 -12.72 8.17
C PRO A 111 -9.55 -12.22 9.52
N TYR A 112 -9.85 -10.92 9.62
CA TYR A 112 -10.38 -10.29 10.84
C TYR A 112 -11.90 -10.08 10.80
N GLY A 113 -12.58 -10.53 9.74
CA GLY A 113 -14.04 -10.41 9.59
C GLY A 113 -14.54 -8.96 9.57
N LEU A 114 -13.75 -8.05 9.00
CA LEU A 114 -14.01 -6.61 9.02
C LEU A 114 -15.12 -6.24 8.05
N THR A 115 -15.92 -5.25 8.43
CA THR A 115 -16.90 -4.62 7.56
C THR A 115 -16.40 -3.24 7.16
N TYR A 116 -16.40 -2.97 5.85
CA TYR A 116 -16.07 -1.66 5.30
C TYR A 116 -17.30 -1.03 4.67
N ARG A 117 -17.51 0.26 4.93
CA ARG A 117 -18.67 0.99 4.41
C ARG A 117 -18.26 2.32 3.80
N LEU A 118 -18.90 2.68 2.70
CA LEU A 118 -18.77 3.98 2.03
C LEU A 118 -20.15 4.65 2.00
N ALA A 119 -20.25 5.86 2.53
CA ALA A 119 -21.39 6.75 2.32
C ALA A 119 -20.95 7.97 1.49
N LEU A 120 -21.74 8.33 0.48
CA LEU A 120 -21.49 9.46 -0.41
C LEU A 120 -22.63 10.47 -0.32
N GLY A 121 -22.32 11.70 0.07
CA GLY A 121 -23.31 12.75 0.30
C GLY A 121 -24.35 12.33 1.33
N SER A 122 -25.63 12.43 0.95
CA SER A 122 -26.77 12.02 1.78
C SER A 122 -27.21 10.57 1.55
N ALA A 123 -26.52 9.81 0.70
CA ALA A 123 -26.89 8.44 0.43
C ALA A 123 -26.50 7.53 1.60
N GLY A 124 -27.29 6.46 1.80
CA GLY A 124 -26.98 5.47 2.83
C GLY A 124 -25.64 4.76 2.55
N PRO A 125 -24.94 4.28 3.60
CA PRO A 125 -23.69 3.57 3.44
C PRO A 125 -23.87 2.26 2.68
N VAL A 126 -22.97 1.99 1.74
CA VAL A 126 -22.86 0.71 1.03
C VAL A 126 -21.62 -0.04 1.50
N GLU A 127 -21.69 -1.37 1.54
CA GLU A 127 -20.53 -2.19 1.85
C GLU A 127 -19.52 -2.16 0.69
N VAL A 128 -18.24 -2.07 1.05
CA VAL A 128 -17.10 -2.09 0.12
C VAL A 128 -16.13 -3.20 0.52
N ILE A 129 -15.21 -3.56 -0.38
CA ILE A 129 -14.20 -4.60 -0.11
C ILE A 129 -13.13 -4.07 0.84
N GLY A 130 -12.79 -2.79 0.72
CA GLY A 130 -11.85 -2.11 1.58
C GLY A 130 -11.51 -0.72 1.06
N PHE A 131 -10.72 0.03 1.83
CA PHE A 131 -10.16 1.30 1.38
C PHE A 131 -8.72 1.43 1.87
N THR A 132 -7.91 2.24 1.19
CA THR A 132 -6.55 2.56 1.64
C THR A 132 -6.32 4.06 1.55
N GLN A 133 -5.64 4.61 2.56
CA GLN A 133 -5.12 5.97 2.55
C GLN A 133 -3.63 5.94 2.85
N GLU A 134 -2.85 6.56 1.97
CA GLU A 134 -1.39 6.69 2.13
C GLU A 134 -1.02 8.14 2.40
N ILE A 135 -0.19 8.35 3.43
CA ILE A 135 0.48 9.63 3.69
C ILE A 135 1.97 9.34 3.76
N SER A 136 2.77 10.10 3.01
CA SER A 136 4.23 9.95 2.97
C SER A 136 4.93 11.29 3.08
N ALA A 137 6.14 11.30 3.63
CA ALA A 137 6.98 12.47 3.76
C ALA A 137 8.44 12.08 3.57
N SER A 138 9.15 12.82 2.71
CA SER A 138 10.60 12.62 2.56
C SER A 138 11.31 13.08 3.83
N VAL A 139 12.19 12.24 4.39
CA VAL A 139 13.00 12.59 5.57
C VAL A 139 14.45 12.70 5.16
N ASN A 140 15.08 13.84 5.44
CA ASN A 140 16.50 14.06 5.20
C ASN A 140 17.24 14.02 6.54
N LEU A 141 18.14 13.04 6.70
CA LEU A 141 19.04 12.94 7.85
C LEU A 141 20.40 13.63 7.61
N GLY A 142 20.67 14.05 6.37
CA GLY A 142 21.91 14.74 5.99
C GLY A 142 21.94 16.21 6.40
N GLY A 143 23.15 16.76 6.53
CA GLY A 143 23.37 18.19 6.84
C GLY A 143 23.40 18.53 8.34
N THR A 144 23.28 19.83 8.65
CA THR A 144 23.40 20.37 10.01
C THR A 144 22.20 20.06 10.91
N THR A 145 21.04 19.72 10.34
CA THR A 145 19.84 19.29 11.07
C THR A 145 19.01 18.32 10.24
N SER A 146 18.49 17.26 10.86
CA SER A 146 17.49 16.41 10.21
C SER A 146 16.14 17.12 10.11
N ALA A 147 15.42 16.89 9.03
CA ALA A 147 14.10 17.47 8.80
C ALA A 147 13.21 16.56 7.94
N ALA A 148 11.91 16.59 8.22
CA ALA A 148 10.90 16.05 7.33
C ALA A 148 10.47 17.12 6.31
N GLY A 149 10.29 16.71 5.06
CA GLY A 149 9.66 17.52 4.02
C GLY A 149 8.15 17.66 4.24
N LYS A 150 7.52 18.46 3.39
CA LYS A 150 6.05 18.59 3.39
C LYS A 150 5.41 17.21 3.10
N PRO A 151 4.43 16.78 3.90
CA PRO A 151 3.76 15.51 3.68
C PRO A 151 2.94 15.55 2.38
N SER A 152 2.97 14.43 1.67
CA SER A 152 2.11 14.10 0.54
C SER A 152 0.96 13.24 1.05
N VAL A 153 -0.27 13.70 0.86
CA VAL A 153 -1.49 12.94 1.14
C VAL A 153 -1.99 12.39 -0.18
N GLY A 154 -1.99 11.06 -0.33
CA GLY A 154 -2.45 10.39 -1.54
C GLY A 154 -3.98 10.36 -1.63
N ASP A 155 -4.49 9.92 -2.78
CA ASP A 155 -5.92 9.66 -2.96
C ASP A 155 -6.38 8.55 -2.02
N VAL A 156 -7.59 8.69 -1.47
CA VAL A 156 -8.24 7.58 -0.76
C VAL A 156 -8.72 6.59 -1.81
N LYS A 157 -8.12 5.39 -1.86
CA LYS A 157 -8.50 4.34 -2.81
C LYS A 157 -9.58 3.47 -2.18
N VAL A 158 -10.75 3.35 -2.81
CA VAL A 158 -11.85 2.53 -2.33
C VAL A 158 -12.13 1.41 -3.33
N THR A 159 -12.09 0.18 -2.86
CA THR A 159 -12.32 -1.02 -3.67
C THR A 159 -13.71 -1.57 -3.37
N LEU A 160 -14.54 -1.75 -4.40
CA LEU A 160 -15.94 -2.15 -4.24
C LEU A 160 -16.41 -3.08 -5.36
N PRO A 161 -17.34 -4.03 -5.07
CA PRO A 161 -17.87 -4.91 -6.09
C PRO A 161 -18.75 -4.12 -7.06
N MET A 162 -18.74 -4.46 -8.34
CA MET A 162 -19.60 -3.86 -9.35
C MET A 162 -21.04 -4.38 -9.26
N ALA A 163 -21.71 -4.06 -8.15
CA ALA A 163 -23.13 -4.34 -7.93
C ALA A 163 -24.01 -3.14 -8.32
N SER A 164 -25.27 -3.39 -8.65
CA SER A 164 -26.23 -2.34 -9.06
C SER A 164 -26.43 -1.26 -7.99
N SER A 165 -26.38 -1.64 -6.70
CA SER A 165 -26.47 -0.72 -5.55
C SER A 165 -25.28 0.24 -5.43
N VAL A 166 -24.12 -0.17 -5.92
CA VAL A 166 -22.91 0.65 -5.98
C VAL A 166 -22.97 1.60 -7.18
N LEU A 167 -23.45 1.12 -8.33
CA LEU A 167 -23.52 1.94 -9.55
C LEU A 167 -24.44 3.16 -9.39
N THR A 168 -25.52 3.05 -8.61
CA THR A 168 -26.41 4.19 -8.30
C THR A 168 -25.68 5.27 -7.50
N GLN A 169 -24.84 4.87 -6.53
CA GLN A 169 -23.98 5.78 -5.76
C GLN A 169 -22.92 6.46 -6.64
N LEU A 170 -22.37 5.73 -7.63
CA LEU A 170 -21.35 6.24 -8.56
C LEU A 170 -21.89 7.19 -9.64
N SER A 171 -23.19 7.10 -9.95
CA SER A 171 -23.84 7.94 -10.99
C SER A 171 -23.85 9.44 -10.66
N SER A 172 -23.75 9.80 -9.38
CA SER A 172 -23.62 11.18 -8.90
C SER A 172 -22.19 11.71 -9.10
N ILE A 173 -21.20 10.82 -9.12
CA ILE A 173 -19.78 11.18 -9.17
C ILE A 173 -19.27 11.30 -10.61
N SER A 174 -19.85 10.55 -11.56
CA SER A 174 -19.46 10.56 -12.98
C SER A 174 -19.78 11.86 -13.73
N ARG A 175 -20.45 12.83 -13.09
CA ARG A 175 -20.82 14.13 -13.69
C ARG A 175 -19.75 15.21 -13.55
N GLY A 176 -18.59 14.89 -12.97
CA GLY A 176 -17.47 15.83 -12.82
C GLY A 176 -17.68 16.90 -11.75
N THR A 177 -18.67 16.72 -10.88
CA THR A 177 -18.94 17.58 -9.71
C THR A 177 -18.37 16.95 -8.45
N SER A 178 -17.90 17.78 -7.51
CA SER A 178 -17.47 17.27 -6.21
C SER A 178 -18.66 16.75 -5.40
N VAL A 179 -18.43 15.69 -4.63
CA VAL A 179 -19.37 15.20 -3.62
C VAL A 179 -19.13 15.99 -2.34
N PRO A 180 -20.14 16.64 -1.75
CA PRO A 180 -19.93 17.51 -0.58
C PRO A 180 -19.26 16.80 0.59
N THR A 181 -19.65 15.55 0.84
CA THR A 181 -19.13 14.71 1.92
C THR A 181 -18.99 13.26 1.47
N ALA A 182 -17.95 12.57 1.93
CA ALA A 182 -17.89 11.12 1.87
C ALA A 182 -17.42 10.59 3.22
N ARG A 183 -17.97 9.45 3.65
CA ARG A 183 -17.56 8.78 4.88
C ARG A 183 -17.14 7.35 4.57
N LEU A 184 -15.96 6.98 5.03
CA LEU A 184 -15.49 5.60 5.03
C LEU A 184 -15.40 5.09 6.46
N GLU A 185 -15.88 3.88 6.68
CA GLU A 185 -15.90 3.22 7.99
C GLU A 185 -15.23 1.86 7.86
N MET A 186 -14.39 1.50 8.83
CA MET A 186 -13.86 0.16 9.02
C MET A 186 -14.28 -0.30 10.42
N CYS A 187 -15.04 -1.39 10.48
CA CYS A 187 -15.68 -1.86 11.70
C CYS A 187 -15.31 -3.33 11.95
N ARG A 188 -15.04 -3.67 13.21
CA ARG A 188 -14.81 -5.04 13.67
C ARG A 188 -16.14 -5.80 13.82
N PRO A 189 -16.11 -7.14 13.86
CA PRO A 189 -17.29 -7.91 14.22
C PRO A 189 -17.93 -7.39 15.53
N GLY A 190 -19.24 -7.11 15.50
CA GLY A 190 -20.00 -6.60 16.63
C GLY A 190 -20.00 -5.08 16.83
N GLU A 191 -19.10 -4.34 16.16
CA GLU A 191 -19.00 -2.88 16.31
C GLU A 191 -20.20 -2.13 15.71
N LEU A 192 -20.86 -2.68 14.69
CA LEU A 192 -22.02 -2.08 14.03
C LEU A 192 -23.35 -2.30 14.78
N VAL A 193 -23.36 -3.14 15.83
CA VAL A 193 -24.58 -3.44 16.59
C VAL A 193 -24.86 -2.29 17.56
N PRO A 194 -26.08 -1.70 17.57
CA PRO A 194 -26.46 -0.72 18.58
C PRO A 194 -26.26 -1.29 19.97
N GLN A 195 -25.48 -0.61 20.82
CA GLN A 195 -25.25 -1.06 22.18
C GLN A 195 -26.53 -0.84 23.02
N GLU A 196 -27.18 -1.93 23.45
CA GLU A 196 -28.27 -1.84 24.42
C GLU A 196 -27.68 -1.47 25.80
N ARG A 197 -28.09 -0.33 26.35
CA ARG A 197 -27.72 0.05 27.72
C ARG A 197 -28.61 -0.74 28.71
N PRO A 198 -28.06 -1.40 29.75
CA PRO A 198 -28.86 -2.16 30.71
C PRO A 198 -29.94 -1.36 31.45
N ASP A 199 -29.73 -0.05 31.66
CA ASP A 199 -30.61 0.80 32.50
C ASP A 199 -30.99 2.16 31.85
N GLY A 200 -31.13 2.26 30.53
CA GLY A 200 -31.47 3.54 29.89
C GLY A 200 -32.19 3.42 28.54
N PRO A 201 -32.75 4.53 28.00
CA PRO A 201 -33.34 4.52 26.67
C PRO A 201 -32.30 4.03 25.66
N THR A 202 -32.70 3.14 24.76
CA THR A 202 -31.87 2.61 23.69
C THR A 202 -31.28 3.78 22.91
N ASP A 203 -29.97 4.05 23.08
CA ASP A 203 -29.30 5.03 22.24
C ASP A 203 -29.16 4.36 20.87
N THR A 204 -30.10 4.66 19.97
CA THR A 204 -30.09 4.22 18.58
C THR A 204 -28.96 4.88 17.78
N ARG A 205 -28.10 5.69 18.41
CA ARG A 205 -26.84 6.14 17.83
C ARG A 205 -25.89 4.94 17.68
N THR A 206 -25.96 4.38 16.48
CA THR A 206 -24.82 4.01 15.63
C THR A 206 -23.69 3.26 16.33
N GLY A 207 -23.56 1.98 15.98
CA GLY A 207 -22.37 1.20 16.32
C GLY A 207 -21.06 1.96 16.04
N HIS A 208 -20.05 1.70 16.88
CA HIS A 208 -18.76 2.42 16.85
C HIS A 208 -17.75 1.64 16.02
N CYS A 209 -17.34 2.18 14.87
CA CYS A 209 -16.31 1.56 14.05
C CYS A 209 -14.89 1.83 14.60
N THR A 210 -13.95 0.94 14.34
CA THR A 210 -12.56 1.09 14.81
C THR A 210 -11.85 2.27 14.15
N LEU A 211 -12.19 2.57 12.89
CA LEU A 211 -11.64 3.68 12.12
C LEU A 211 -12.72 4.33 11.23
N GLN A 212 -12.71 5.66 11.16
CA GLN A 212 -13.57 6.45 10.28
C GLN A 212 -12.77 7.54 9.58
N LEU A 213 -12.98 7.70 8.28
CA LEU A 213 -12.49 8.82 7.49
C LEU A 213 -13.69 9.67 7.06
N ASP A 214 -13.74 10.93 7.51
CA ASP A 214 -14.68 11.92 7.00
C ASP A 214 -13.98 12.82 6.00
N LEU A 215 -14.47 12.82 4.77
CA LEU A 215 -13.94 13.55 3.63
C LEU A 215 -14.91 14.67 3.25
N THR A 216 -14.39 15.84 2.90
CA THR A 216 -15.23 16.94 2.37
C THR A 216 -14.73 17.44 1.02
N ASP A 217 -15.67 17.90 0.20
CA ASP A 217 -15.44 18.41 -1.16
C ASP A 217 -14.60 17.43 -1.99
N VAL A 218 -15.18 16.24 -2.19
CA VAL A 218 -14.49 15.06 -2.71
C VAL A 218 -14.63 14.99 -4.22
N TYR A 219 -13.51 15.05 -4.92
CA TYR A 219 -13.45 14.79 -6.36
C TYR A 219 -13.11 13.32 -6.63
N LEU A 220 -13.62 12.76 -7.72
CA LEU A 220 -13.24 11.41 -8.16
C LEU A 220 -12.18 11.50 -9.25
N GLY A 221 -10.93 11.27 -8.84
CA GLY A 221 -9.77 11.39 -9.72
C GLY A 221 -9.69 10.27 -10.76
N ARG A 222 -10.10 9.05 -10.39
CA ARG A 222 -10.01 7.87 -11.26
C ARG A 222 -11.01 6.80 -10.85
N VAL A 223 -11.52 6.08 -11.84
CA VAL A 223 -12.18 4.78 -11.67
C VAL A 223 -11.45 3.77 -12.52
N ALA A 224 -10.94 2.71 -11.90
CA ALA A 224 -10.42 1.53 -12.59
C ALA A 224 -11.39 0.37 -12.35
N VAL A 225 -11.64 -0.44 -13.38
CA VAL A 225 -12.50 -1.64 -13.26
C VAL A 225 -11.72 -2.82 -13.77
N GLU A 226 -11.64 -3.87 -12.96
CA GLU A 226 -10.82 -5.06 -13.22
C GLU A 226 -11.61 -6.34 -12.85
N PRO A 227 -11.32 -7.48 -13.48
CA PRO A 227 -11.88 -8.76 -13.06
C PRO A 227 -11.39 -9.13 -11.66
N GLY A 228 -12.30 -9.45 -10.74
CA GLY A 228 -11.99 -9.98 -9.42
C GLY A 228 -12.49 -11.42 -9.23
N PRO A 229 -12.10 -12.10 -8.14
CA PRO A 229 -12.42 -13.51 -7.90
C PRO A 229 -13.93 -13.81 -7.85
N ALA A 230 -14.74 -12.85 -7.40
CA ALA A 230 -16.19 -12.96 -7.25
C ALA A 230 -16.98 -12.13 -8.28
N GLY A 231 -16.31 -11.54 -9.28
CA GLY A 231 -16.92 -10.63 -10.25
C GLY A 231 -16.07 -9.38 -10.49
N ALA A 232 -16.55 -8.47 -11.34
CA ALA A 232 -15.85 -7.22 -11.61
C ALA A 232 -15.77 -6.35 -10.34
N VAL A 233 -14.59 -5.78 -10.10
CA VAL A 233 -14.30 -4.89 -8.98
C VAL A 233 -13.94 -3.52 -9.54
N ALA A 234 -14.42 -2.45 -8.90
CA ALA A 234 -13.95 -1.11 -9.18
C ALA A 234 -13.00 -0.64 -8.08
N THR A 235 -12.06 0.22 -8.47
CA THR A 235 -11.25 1.02 -7.55
C THR A 235 -11.49 2.49 -7.85
N LEU A 236 -12.04 3.20 -6.86
CA LEU A 236 -12.28 4.64 -6.90
C LEU A 236 -11.10 5.34 -6.26
N HIS A 237 -10.62 6.42 -6.88
CA HIS A 237 -9.66 7.33 -6.28
C HIS A 237 -10.40 8.59 -5.84
N LEU A 238 -10.64 8.71 -4.54
CA LEU A 238 -11.27 9.88 -3.94
C LEU A 238 -10.19 10.90 -3.58
N VAL A 239 -10.35 12.11 -4.08
CA VAL A 239 -9.44 13.24 -3.88
C VAL A 239 -10.17 14.29 -3.04
N PRO A 240 -10.04 14.24 -1.70
CA PRO A 240 -10.73 15.17 -0.82
C PRO A 240 -10.02 16.52 -0.74
N ARG A 241 -10.76 17.59 -0.46
CA ARG A 241 -10.17 18.85 -0.03
C ARG A 241 -9.70 18.77 1.42
N THR A 242 -10.54 18.23 2.29
CA THR A 242 -10.20 17.99 3.69
C THR A 242 -10.49 16.56 4.07
N GLU A 243 -9.64 16.02 4.92
CA GLU A 243 -9.76 14.68 5.46
C GLU A 243 -9.68 14.76 6.98
N LYS A 244 -10.57 14.04 7.67
CA LYS A 244 -10.50 13.81 9.11
C LYS A 244 -10.48 12.31 9.36
N VAL A 245 -9.39 11.82 9.92
CA VAL A 245 -9.24 10.43 10.36
C VAL A 245 -9.57 10.37 11.84
N THR A 246 -10.48 9.48 12.23
CA THR A 246 -10.91 9.27 13.61
C THR A 246 -10.78 7.80 13.98
N SER A 247 -10.08 7.50 15.07
CA SER A 247 -10.07 6.14 15.67
C SER A 247 -11.15 6.05 16.74
N SER A 248 -11.86 4.92 16.78
CA SER A 248 -12.96 4.67 17.73
C SER A 248 -13.95 5.84 17.85
N PRO A 249 -14.50 6.37 16.73
CA PRO A 249 -15.54 7.40 16.72
C PRO A 249 -16.66 7.14 17.71
N ASP A 250 -17.22 8.24 18.24
CA ASP A 250 -18.34 8.27 19.18
C ASP A 250 -18.09 7.57 20.53
N THR A 251 -16.82 7.25 20.83
CA THR A 251 -16.38 6.78 22.15
C THR A 251 -15.64 7.86 22.93
N SER A 252 -15.55 7.71 24.26
CA SER A 252 -14.72 8.58 25.12
C SER A 252 -13.21 8.49 24.84
N ARG A 253 -12.80 7.51 24.03
CA ARG A 253 -11.40 7.28 23.61
C ARG A 253 -11.12 7.77 22.20
N ALA A 254 -12.07 8.45 21.56
CA ALA A 254 -11.92 8.93 20.19
C ALA A 254 -10.72 9.87 20.06
N VAL A 255 -9.87 9.59 19.06
CA VAL A 255 -8.75 10.47 18.66
C VAL A 255 -8.96 10.80 17.20
N SER A 256 -8.69 12.05 16.83
CA SER A 256 -8.74 12.42 15.43
C SER A 256 -7.63 13.36 15.01
N VAL A 257 -7.30 13.28 13.73
CA VAL A 257 -6.47 14.27 13.04
C VAL A 257 -7.22 14.75 11.81
N ALA A 258 -7.34 16.06 11.68
CA ALA A 258 -7.90 16.70 10.50
C ALA A 258 -6.79 17.37 9.69
N TYR A 259 -6.93 17.37 8.37
CA TYR A 259 -5.97 17.96 7.45
C TYR A 259 -6.67 18.56 6.22
N ASP A 260 -6.21 19.75 5.81
CA ASP A 260 -6.60 20.39 4.55
C ASP A 260 -5.50 20.10 3.50
N VAL A 261 -5.85 19.27 2.51
CA VAL A 261 -4.95 18.80 1.45
C VAL A 261 -4.43 19.95 0.60
N THR A 262 -5.22 21.02 0.46
CA THR A 262 -4.84 22.18 -0.34
C THR A 262 -3.90 23.14 0.40
N LYS A 263 -3.98 23.20 1.73
CA LYS A 263 -3.21 24.14 2.55
C LYS A 263 -2.03 23.52 3.26
N ALA A 264 -1.97 22.20 3.31
CA ALA A 264 -1.01 21.46 4.11
C ALA A 264 -0.99 21.81 5.60
N THR A 265 -2.17 22.13 6.12
CA THR A 265 -2.38 22.46 7.54
C THR A 265 -3.09 21.30 8.22
N SER A 266 -2.50 20.77 9.28
CA SER A 266 -3.10 19.75 10.14
C SER A 266 -3.60 20.36 11.45
N SER A 267 -4.66 19.78 12.00
CA SER A 267 -5.26 20.15 13.28
C SER A 267 -5.61 18.87 14.02
N PRO A 268 -4.69 18.35 14.86
CA PRO A 268 -5.00 17.22 15.72
C PRO A 268 -6.02 17.63 16.79
N SER A 269 -6.94 16.74 17.13
CA SER A 269 -7.89 16.95 18.23
C SER A 269 -8.13 15.66 19.02
N GLY A 270 -8.22 15.80 20.33
CA GLY A 270 -8.25 14.68 21.27
C GLY A 270 -6.90 14.44 21.94
N THR A 271 -6.94 13.61 22.99
CA THR A 271 -5.82 13.40 23.91
C THR A 271 -5.55 11.92 24.15
N ALA A 272 -5.78 11.03 23.18
CA ALA A 272 -5.37 9.65 23.44
C ALA A 272 -3.88 9.46 23.15
N VAL A 273 -3.24 9.02 24.21
CA VAL A 273 -2.02 8.25 24.18
C VAL A 273 -2.35 6.96 23.42
N ALA A 274 -1.58 6.61 22.40
CA ALA A 274 -1.74 5.30 21.77
C ALA A 274 -1.72 4.22 22.87
N ALA A 275 -2.60 3.22 22.79
CA ALA A 275 -2.67 2.14 23.76
C ALA A 275 -2.52 0.80 23.04
N SER A 276 -1.70 -0.10 23.62
CA SER A 276 -1.57 -1.48 23.14
C SER A 276 -2.88 -2.22 23.29
N THR A 277 -3.17 -3.12 22.35
CA THR A 277 -4.23 -4.13 22.42
C THR A 277 -3.71 -5.51 22.86
N ASP A 278 -2.40 -5.65 23.06
CA ASP A 278 -1.70 -6.85 23.55
C ASP A 278 -2.01 -8.16 22.77
N ASP A 279 -2.37 -8.01 21.50
CA ASP A 279 -2.76 -9.10 20.60
C ASP A 279 -1.82 -9.27 19.40
N THR A 280 -0.63 -8.67 19.49
CA THR A 280 0.44 -8.77 18.49
C THR A 280 1.76 -9.20 19.12
N ARG A 281 2.66 -9.72 18.28
CA ARG A 281 3.98 -10.22 18.72
C ARG A 281 4.91 -9.15 19.30
N TYR A 282 4.80 -7.90 18.85
CA TYR A 282 5.66 -6.80 19.28
C TYR A 282 4.83 -5.66 19.85
N THR A 283 5.46 -4.90 20.75
CA THR A 283 4.91 -3.66 21.31
C THR A 283 5.83 -2.51 20.91
N THR A 284 5.26 -1.47 20.31
CA THR A 284 5.98 -0.27 19.90
C THR A 284 5.61 0.90 20.81
N THR A 285 6.58 1.44 21.53
CA THR A 285 6.43 2.64 22.35
C THR A 285 6.93 3.87 21.60
N LEU A 286 6.05 4.85 21.40
CA LEU A 286 6.33 6.16 20.81
C LEU A 286 6.65 7.18 21.91
N ASN A 287 7.91 7.58 22.02
CA ASN A 287 8.35 8.61 22.96
C ASN A 287 8.23 10.00 22.34
N SER A 288 7.67 10.94 23.11
CA SER A 288 7.48 12.34 22.72
C SER A 288 8.12 13.27 23.76
N SER A 289 8.41 14.51 23.37
CA SER A 289 8.81 15.57 24.31
C SER A 289 7.67 15.99 25.26
N THR A 290 6.43 15.61 24.92
CA THR A 290 5.25 15.74 25.78
C THR A 290 5.10 14.51 26.68
N THR A 291 4.57 14.66 27.90
CA THR A 291 4.46 13.60 28.93
C THR A 291 3.65 12.34 28.52
N SER A 292 2.90 12.40 27.43
CA SER A 292 2.10 11.29 26.92
C SER A 292 2.93 10.35 26.01
N ARG A 293 3.36 9.20 26.55
CA ARG A 293 4.03 8.09 25.81
C ARG A 293 3.01 7.18 25.13
N GLY A 294 2.94 7.18 23.80
CA GLY A 294 2.04 6.30 23.05
C GLY A 294 2.55 4.87 22.97
N VAL A 295 1.68 3.87 23.08
CA VAL A 295 1.99 2.45 22.85
C VAL A 295 1.13 1.89 21.74
N LEU A 296 1.73 1.10 20.85
CA LEU A 296 1.13 0.53 19.64
C LEU A 296 1.41 -0.97 19.58
N SER A 297 0.39 -1.76 19.28
CA SER A 297 0.56 -3.18 18.96
C SER A 297 1.16 -3.31 17.55
N THR A 298 2.24 -4.07 17.42
CA THR A 298 3.02 -4.25 16.18
C THR A 298 3.11 -5.72 15.84
N GLU A 299 2.59 -6.12 14.68
CA GLU A 299 2.57 -7.52 14.27
C GLU A 299 3.94 -7.97 13.75
N SER A 300 4.56 -7.13 12.94
CA SER A 300 5.86 -7.41 12.34
C SER A 300 6.61 -6.12 12.04
N TRP A 301 7.92 -6.22 11.93
CA TRP A 301 8.77 -5.14 11.47
C TRP A 301 10.01 -5.69 10.77
N SER A 302 10.64 -4.87 9.94
CA SER A 302 11.87 -5.20 9.22
C SER A 302 12.79 -3.99 9.14
N GLN A 303 14.09 -4.26 9.04
CA GLN A 303 15.14 -3.26 8.96
C GLN A 303 16.29 -3.84 8.14
N GLY A 304 16.82 -3.04 7.21
CA GLY A 304 17.96 -3.41 6.38
C GLY A 304 19.20 -2.55 6.70
N VAL A 305 20.38 -3.17 6.63
CA VAL A 305 21.66 -2.47 6.63
C VAL A 305 22.47 -2.96 5.44
N SER A 306 23.00 -2.03 4.65
CA SER A 306 23.83 -2.34 3.49
C SER A 306 25.10 -1.49 3.49
N ALA A 307 26.18 -1.98 2.90
CA ALA A 307 27.39 -1.20 2.68
C ALA A 307 28.00 -1.62 1.34
N ASP A 308 28.24 -0.64 0.47
CA ASP A 308 28.90 -0.90 -0.80
C ASP A 308 30.36 -1.30 -0.57
N THR A 309 30.86 -2.26 -1.33
CA THR A 309 32.26 -2.69 -1.21
C THR A 309 32.97 -2.59 -2.55
N SER A 310 34.18 -2.03 -2.53
CA SER A 310 35.10 -2.04 -3.67
C SER A 310 36.02 -3.27 -3.67
N TYR A 311 35.71 -4.26 -2.81
CA TYR A 311 36.56 -5.44 -2.59
C TYR A 311 36.83 -6.22 -3.89
N ARG A 312 35.88 -6.22 -4.83
CA ARG A 312 36.01 -6.89 -6.13
C ARG A 312 36.54 -6.00 -7.26
N SER A 313 36.78 -4.70 -7.04
CA SER A 313 37.18 -3.74 -8.08
C SER A 313 38.68 -3.38 -8.13
N GLY A 314 39.51 -3.85 -7.18
CA GLY A 314 40.97 -3.90 -7.33
C GLY A 314 41.82 -2.77 -6.70
N THR A 315 43.03 -3.16 -6.27
CA THR A 315 44.14 -2.45 -5.57
C THR A 315 43.91 -1.85 -4.18
N GLY A 316 42.66 -1.66 -3.74
CA GLY A 316 42.36 -1.29 -2.36
C GLY A 316 40.97 -1.78 -1.96
N ALA A 317 40.89 -2.61 -0.93
CA ALA A 317 39.62 -3.02 -0.36
C ALA A 317 39.09 -1.92 0.56
N ALA A 318 38.10 -1.16 0.10
CA ALA A 318 37.35 -0.24 0.95
C ALA A 318 35.87 -0.65 1.01
N VAL A 319 35.32 -0.69 2.22
CA VAL A 319 33.89 -0.76 2.47
C VAL A 319 33.39 0.66 2.65
N GLY A 320 32.37 1.04 1.87
CA GLY A 320 31.70 2.33 1.97
C GLY A 320 30.97 2.48 3.30
N ARG A 321 30.54 3.72 3.60
CA ARG A 321 29.75 3.99 4.81
C ARG A 321 28.46 3.18 4.76
N PRO A 322 28.08 2.47 5.85
CA PRO A 322 26.85 1.69 5.87
C PRO A 322 25.63 2.61 5.75
N SER A 323 24.65 2.16 4.97
CA SER A 323 23.31 2.72 4.85
C SER A 323 22.34 1.91 5.69
N PHE A 324 21.50 2.59 6.45
CA PHE A 324 20.46 2.00 7.28
C PHE A 324 19.11 2.36 6.68
N ASP A 325 18.31 1.36 6.35
CA ASP A 325 16.97 1.54 5.82
C ASP A 325 16.00 1.97 6.93
N ALA A 326 14.89 2.59 6.56
CA ALA A 326 13.80 2.87 7.49
C ALA A 326 13.28 1.57 8.12
N ILE A 327 12.74 1.64 9.34
CA ILE A 327 11.95 0.52 9.87
C ILE A 327 10.64 0.48 9.11
N ALA A 328 10.35 -0.64 8.43
CA ALA A 328 9.02 -0.92 7.90
C ALA A 328 8.27 -1.83 8.88
N ALA A 329 7.18 -1.35 9.46
CA ALA A 329 6.39 -2.05 10.47
C ALA A 329 4.92 -2.20 10.06
N ARG A 330 4.28 -3.30 10.48
CA ARG A 330 2.83 -3.48 10.45
C ARG A 330 2.27 -3.26 11.84
N THR A 331 1.56 -2.16 12.05
CA THR A 331 1.02 -1.74 13.35
C THR A 331 -0.49 -1.86 13.36
N ARG A 332 -1.10 -2.23 14.48
CA ARG A 332 -2.55 -2.34 14.56
C ARG A 332 -3.25 -1.00 14.38
N THR A 333 -4.30 -1.02 13.56
CA THR A 333 -5.15 0.15 13.33
C THR A 333 -5.90 0.55 14.60
N GLY A 334 -5.82 1.85 14.95
CA GLY A 334 -6.47 2.42 16.12
C GLY A 334 -5.92 3.80 16.51
N PRO A 335 -5.96 4.17 17.81
CA PRO A 335 -5.51 5.47 18.28
C PRO A 335 -4.05 5.81 17.94
N GLY A 336 -3.17 4.81 17.91
CA GLY A 336 -1.78 5.08 17.55
C GLY A 336 -1.55 5.27 16.05
N SER A 337 -2.41 4.77 15.18
CA SER A 337 -2.44 5.15 13.75
C SER A 337 -2.67 6.65 13.63
N VAL A 338 -3.66 7.18 14.36
CA VAL A 338 -3.95 8.62 14.40
C VAL A 338 -2.78 9.41 15.00
N ALA A 339 -2.10 8.86 16.00
CA ALA A 339 -0.89 9.47 16.56
C ALA A 339 0.25 9.56 15.53
N LEU A 340 0.49 8.49 14.76
CA LEU A 340 1.50 8.46 13.69
C LEU A 340 1.13 9.41 12.54
N LEU A 341 -0.15 9.44 12.13
CA LEU A 341 -0.67 10.38 11.14
C LEU A 341 -0.47 11.84 11.57
N SER A 342 -0.71 12.15 12.85
CA SER A 342 -0.44 13.48 13.40
C SER A 342 1.05 13.86 13.32
N ARG A 343 1.97 12.91 13.54
CA ARG A 343 3.42 13.16 13.43
C ARG A 343 3.86 13.43 12.00
N ILE A 344 3.46 12.58 11.04
CA ILE A 344 3.82 12.79 9.64
C ILE A 344 3.20 14.08 9.08
N LEU A 345 1.95 14.38 9.44
CA LEU A 345 1.25 15.58 9.00
C LEU A 345 1.79 16.89 9.60
N SER A 346 2.44 16.80 10.77
CA SER A 346 3.09 17.95 11.41
C SER A 346 4.59 18.05 11.08
N GLY A 347 5.19 17.01 10.49
CA GLY A 347 6.63 16.89 10.29
C GLY A 347 7.43 16.84 11.60
N THR A 348 6.77 16.61 12.75
CA THR A 348 7.43 16.63 14.06
C THR A 348 8.04 15.26 14.38
N PRO A 349 9.32 15.21 14.80
CA PRO A 349 9.93 13.95 15.20
C PRO A 349 9.44 13.49 16.57
N LEU A 350 9.40 12.18 16.76
CA LEU A 350 9.41 11.51 18.04
C LEU A 350 10.81 11.62 18.67
N THR A 351 10.87 11.73 19.99
CA THR A 351 12.16 11.79 20.71
C THR A 351 12.84 10.43 20.76
N GLY A 352 12.06 9.35 20.62
CA GLY A 352 12.55 7.99 20.44
C GLY A 352 11.41 7.03 20.14
N VAL A 353 11.73 5.86 19.63
CA VAL A 353 10.78 4.76 19.45
C VAL A 353 11.40 3.49 19.99
N GLU A 354 10.66 2.71 20.76
CA GLU A 354 11.11 1.42 21.26
C GLU A 354 10.21 0.33 20.67
N ILE A 355 10.80 -0.69 20.05
CA ILE A 355 10.09 -1.87 19.56
C ILE A 355 10.57 -3.05 20.39
N ASP A 356 9.71 -3.51 21.29
CA ASP A 356 9.96 -4.64 22.18
C ASP A 356 9.35 -5.91 21.57
N GLY A 357 10.17 -6.94 21.40
CA GLY A 357 9.73 -8.27 20.97
C GLY A 357 9.59 -9.19 22.17
N CYS A 358 8.35 -9.54 22.52
CA CYS A 358 8.07 -10.38 23.67
C CYS A 358 7.11 -11.49 23.21
N GLU A 359 7.62 -12.69 22.96
CA GLU A 359 6.81 -13.90 22.73
C GLU A 359 6.39 -14.56 24.06
N THR A 360 7.03 -14.16 25.16
CA THR A 360 6.75 -14.55 26.55
C THR A 360 7.00 -13.34 27.48
N ASP A 361 6.69 -13.47 28.78
CA ASP A 361 6.78 -12.44 29.82
C ASP A 361 8.16 -11.71 29.93
N VAL A 362 9.18 -12.17 29.20
CA VAL A 362 10.49 -11.54 29.09
C VAL A 362 10.80 -11.18 27.62
N CYS A 363 10.96 -9.89 27.34
CA CYS A 363 11.35 -9.43 26.00
C CYS A 363 12.82 -9.80 25.74
N THR A 364 13.05 -10.73 24.82
CA THR A 364 14.38 -11.23 24.45
C THR A 364 15.08 -10.30 23.45
N GLN A 365 14.34 -9.38 22.84
CA GLN A 365 14.86 -8.40 21.91
C GLN A 365 14.19 -7.04 22.11
N LYS A 366 15.01 -5.99 22.13
CA LYS A 366 14.57 -4.59 22.12
C LYS A 366 15.31 -3.81 21.06
N VAL A 367 14.57 -3.06 20.25
CA VAL A 367 15.14 -2.10 19.28
C VAL A 367 14.74 -0.71 19.71
N THR A 368 15.72 0.15 19.91
CA THR A 368 15.51 1.55 20.29
C THR A 368 15.99 2.46 19.17
N LEU A 369 15.10 3.29 18.66
CA LEU A 369 15.37 4.35 17.71
C LEU A 369 15.52 5.66 18.48
N GLY A 370 16.56 6.42 18.15
CA GLY A 370 16.71 7.80 18.62
C GLY A 370 15.68 8.73 17.97
N LYS A 371 15.99 10.02 17.84
CA LYS A 371 15.09 10.98 17.19
C LYS A 371 14.56 10.42 15.86
N THR A 372 13.23 10.23 15.78
CA THR A 372 12.57 9.43 14.74
C THR A 372 11.48 10.22 14.06
N TYR A 373 11.46 10.22 12.74
CA TYR A 373 10.42 10.79 11.89
C TYR A 373 9.56 9.66 11.32
N VAL A 374 8.28 9.95 11.12
CA VAL A 374 7.37 9.05 10.40
C VAL A 374 7.49 9.38 8.91
N GLY A 375 8.00 8.44 8.11
CA GLY A 375 8.24 8.61 6.67
C GLY A 375 7.03 8.21 5.82
N LYS A 376 6.24 7.23 6.28
CA LYS A 376 5.06 6.74 5.58
C LYS A 376 4.06 6.14 6.58
N VAL A 377 2.78 6.34 6.33
CA VAL A 377 1.67 5.62 6.99
C VAL A 377 0.65 5.24 5.92
N VAL A 378 0.30 3.97 5.84
CA VAL A 378 -0.80 3.46 5.01
C VAL A 378 -1.83 2.82 5.92
N ILE A 379 -3.02 3.42 6.00
CA ILE A 379 -4.13 2.91 6.83
C ILE A 379 -5.19 2.21 5.98
N GLY A 380 -5.90 1.26 6.59
CA GLY A 380 -7.04 0.54 6.01
C GLY A 380 -6.68 -0.86 5.49
N ALA A 381 -6.99 -1.11 4.21
CA ALA A 381 -7.02 -2.36 3.44
C ALA A 381 -8.31 -3.17 3.65
N PRO A 382 -8.43 -4.41 3.16
CA PRO A 382 -8.97 -5.45 4.02
C PRO A 382 -7.87 -5.90 5.01
N SER A 383 -7.64 -5.14 6.09
CA SER A 383 -6.66 -5.46 7.16
C SER A 383 -6.97 -4.67 8.43
N LEU A 384 -6.60 -5.21 9.60
CA LEU A 384 -6.54 -4.46 10.88
C LEU A 384 -5.14 -3.87 11.15
N LEU A 385 -4.28 -3.87 10.14
CA LEU A 385 -2.87 -3.51 10.27
C LEU A 385 -2.53 -2.44 9.24
N ASP A 386 -1.92 -1.37 9.74
CA ASP A 386 -1.39 -0.27 8.97
C ASP A 386 0.09 -0.49 8.66
N GLU A 387 0.54 -0.06 7.49
CA GLU A 387 1.96 0.00 7.17
C GLU A 387 2.55 1.31 7.69
N THR A 388 3.67 1.24 8.40
CA THR A 388 4.38 2.41 8.93
C THR A 388 5.85 2.34 8.56
N GLU A 389 6.41 3.46 8.08
CA GLU A 389 7.86 3.64 7.94
C GLU A 389 8.40 4.64 8.96
N LEU A 390 9.44 4.24 9.69
CA LEU A 390 10.12 5.08 10.68
C LEU A 390 11.57 5.35 10.24
N VAL A 391 11.91 6.63 10.10
CA VAL A 391 13.25 7.10 9.72
C VAL A 391 13.92 7.73 10.94
N TYR A 392 15.12 7.28 11.30
CA TYR A 392 15.70 7.54 12.61
C TYR A 392 17.14 8.04 12.55
N GLU A 393 17.54 8.90 13.50
CA GLU A 393 18.92 9.41 13.58
C GLU A 393 19.91 8.40 14.18
N SER A 394 19.42 7.51 15.04
CA SER A 394 20.23 6.47 15.65
C SER A 394 19.38 5.24 15.94
N ILE A 395 20.04 4.08 16.02
CA ILE A 395 19.42 2.81 16.32
C ILE A 395 20.29 2.02 17.29
N ARG A 396 19.63 1.30 18.19
CA ARG A 396 20.25 0.40 19.16
C ARG A 396 19.47 -0.91 19.19
N TRP A 397 20.18 -2.01 19.07
CA TRP A 397 19.66 -3.34 19.30
C TRP A 397 20.18 -3.87 20.62
N ASP A 398 19.27 -4.34 21.46
CA ASP A 398 19.57 -5.05 22.69
C ASP A 398 18.99 -6.46 22.58
N ARG A 399 19.85 -7.46 22.75
CA ARG A 399 19.48 -8.87 22.79
C ARG A 399 19.72 -9.43 24.19
N ASN A 400 18.71 -10.11 24.73
CA ASN A 400 18.76 -10.79 26.01
C ASN A 400 18.39 -12.26 25.82
N ASP A 401 19.40 -13.12 25.77
CA ASP A 401 19.23 -14.57 25.60
C ASP A 401 18.96 -15.32 26.93
N GLY A 402 18.57 -14.61 28.00
CA GLY A 402 18.21 -15.22 29.29
C GLY A 402 19.38 -15.71 30.13
N GLY A 403 20.61 -15.32 29.81
CA GLY A 403 21.83 -15.61 30.59
C GLY A 403 22.07 -14.63 31.75
N PRO A 404 23.23 -14.72 32.44
CA PRO A 404 23.69 -13.70 33.40
C PRO A 404 23.66 -12.30 32.79
N ARG A 405 23.61 -11.23 33.60
CA ARG A 405 23.55 -9.83 33.11
C ARG A 405 24.61 -9.48 32.06
N ASP A 406 25.71 -10.22 32.04
CA ASP A 406 26.88 -10.06 31.19
C ASP A 406 26.70 -10.69 29.79
N ALA A 407 25.61 -11.43 29.55
CA ALA A 407 25.26 -12.03 28.26
C ALA A 407 24.44 -11.09 27.36
N ARG A 408 24.05 -9.89 27.84
CA ARG A 408 23.32 -8.90 27.04
C ARG A 408 24.23 -8.36 25.94
N GLN A 409 23.89 -8.64 24.70
CA GLN A 409 24.57 -8.07 23.54
C GLN A 409 23.87 -6.78 23.15
N THR A 410 24.66 -5.71 23.04
CA THR A 410 24.20 -4.41 22.57
C THR A 410 24.97 -4.06 21.31
N TYR A 411 24.27 -3.57 20.31
CA TYR A 411 24.86 -2.90 19.16
C TYR A 411 24.16 -1.56 18.96
N SER A 412 24.93 -0.50 18.76
CA SER A 412 24.40 0.85 18.56
C SER A 412 25.06 1.55 17.38
N TRP A 413 24.27 2.36 16.67
CA TRP A 413 24.73 3.12 15.53
C TRP A 413 24.06 4.49 15.47
N ASP A 414 24.86 5.53 15.32
CA ASP A 414 24.42 6.87 14.95
C ASP A 414 24.45 6.97 13.42
N VAL A 415 23.28 6.88 12.81
CA VAL A 415 23.11 6.88 11.35
C VAL A 415 23.59 8.21 10.77
N ARG A 416 23.33 9.29 11.50
CA ARG A 416 23.64 10.66 11.10
C ARG A 416 25.14 10.96 11.20
N ALA A 417 25.77 10.62 12.30
CA ALA A 417 27.21 10.76 12.49
C ALA A 417 28.00 9.73 11.67
N GLY A 418 27.44 8.55 11.43
CA GLY A 418 28.10 7.46 10.72
C GLY A 418 29.10 6.72 11.59
N SER A 419 28.78 6.58 12.87
CA SER A 419 29.62 5.94 13.89
C SER A 419 28.78 5.01 14.74
N GLY A 420 29.37 3.93 15.25
CA GLY A 420 28.68 3.00 16.15
C GLY A 420 29.58 2.43 17.24
N GLY A 421 28.97 1.68 18.13
CA GLY A 421 29.60 1.08 19.31
C GLY A 421 28.82 -0.09 19.86
#